data_AF-A0AAW0XQ98-F1
#
_entry.id   AF-A0AAW0XQ98-F1
#
_cell.length_a   1.000
_cell.length_b   1.000
_cell.length_c   1.000
_cell.angle_alpha   90.00
_cell.angle_beta   90.00
_cell.angle_gamma   90.00
#
_symmetry.space_group_name_H-M   'P 1'
#
loop_
_entity.id
_entity.type
_entity.pdbx_description
1 polymer ?
#
loop_
_entity_poly.entity_id
_entity_poly.type
_entity_poly.pdbx_seq_one_letter_code
_entity_poly.pdbx_strand_id
1 'polypeptide(L)'
;VYIGDECYNVCSGRGFCDAGHCRCQKGWTGDSCERPSSPLAKYLVADFESEDWNTDWTKVVGGQLTEHCGPIASRQALHFLGSCSRYLETKDLDLQDALFVQFDLRTGCLEAVRGGEAGGDHSVLLQASCDAGISWTTLRKLLLIYQQPKYVWVLLPKELRCVGGRVRWWQPEVGDRNKYDWA
;
A
#
# COMPACT_ATOMS: atom_id res chain seq x y z
N VAL A 1 -1.85 -16.98 20.35
CA VAL A 1 -2.20 -15.59 20.75
C VAL A 1 -1.34 -15.26 21.95
N TYR A 2 -0.57 -14.16 21.88
CA TYR A 2 0.25 -13.68 23.00
C TYR A 2 -0.43 -12.43 23.58
N ILE A 3 -0.64 -12.41 24.89
CA ILE A 3 -1.18 -11.27 25.64
C ILE A 3 -0.29 -11.12 26.86
N GLY A 4 0.53 -10.08 26.87
CA GLY A 4 1.57 -9.86 27.88
C GLY A 4 2.31 -8.55 27.62
N ASP A 5 3.41 -8.34 28.35
CA ASP A 5 4.23 -7.15 28.19
C ASP A 5 4.80 -7.05 26.78
N GLU A 6 4.90 -5.82 26.28
CA GLU A 6 5.35 -5.54 24.92
C GLU A 6 6.86 -5.83 24.79
N CYS A 7 7.23 -6.70 23.83
CA CYS A 7 8.63 -6.82 23.42
C CYS A 7 9.12 -5.50 22.85
N TYR A 8 10.42 -5.22 22.99
CA TYR A 8 11.04 -4.01 22.43
C TYR A 8 10.68 -3.83 20.94
N ASN A 9 10.13 -2.65 20.60
CA ASN A 9 9.62 -2.29 19.28
C ASN A 9 8.65 -3.30 18.65
N VAL A 10 7.95 -4.12 19.44
CA VAL A 10 7.01 -5.16 18.96
C VAL A 10 7.64 -6.09 17.93
N CYS A 11 8.93 -6.39 18.10
CA CYS A 11 9.71 -7.19 17.14
C CYS A 11 9.68 -6.61 15.71
N SER A 12 9.60 -5.28 15.60
CA SER A 12 9.49 -4.50 14.37
C SER A 12 8.33 -4.93 13.45
N GLY A 13 7.35 -5.68 13.99
CA GLY A 13 6.27 -6.32 13.22
C GLY A 13 6.69 -7.54 12.40
N ARG A 14 7.92 -8.03 12.63
CA ARG A 14 8.62 -9.04 11.81
C ARG A 14 8.98 -10.28 12.62
N GLY A 15 8.31 -10.45 13.74
CA GLY A 15 8.52 -11.54 14.67
C GLY A 15 7.33 -11.65 15.61
N PHE A 16 7.40 -12.62 16.50
CA PHE A 16 6.47 -12.76 17.59
C PHE A 16 7.21 -12.66 18.92
N CYS A 17 6.57 -11.98 19.88
CA CYS A 17 7.09 -11.86 21.23
C CYS A 17 6.87 -13.16 21.98
N ASP A 18 7.91 -13.67 22.61
CA ASP A 18 7.90 -14.85 23.46
C ASP A 18 8.74 -14.59 24.71
N ALA A 19 8.07 -14.47 25.86
CA ALA A 19 8.69 -14.17 27.15
C ALA A 19 9.65 -12.96 27.13
N GLY A 20 9.28 -11.88 26.44
CA GLY A 20 10.09 -10.66 26.32
C GLY A 20 11.20 -10.72 25.26
N HIS A 21 11.33 -11.83 24.53
CA HIS A 21 12.28 -11.99 23.43
C HIS A 21 11.57 -12.11 22.08
N CYS A 22 12.17 -11.54 21.04
CA CYS A 22 11.63 -11.63 19.69
C CYS A 22 12.09 -12.89 18.97
N ARG A 23 11.13 -13.67 18.46
CA ARG A 23 11.37 -14.76 17.53
C ARG A 23 11.04 -14.30 16.11
N CYS A 24 12.07 -14.12 15.29
CA CYS A 24 11.91 -13.51 13.97
C CYS A 24 11.30 -14.45 12.94
N GLN A 25 10.51 -13.85 12.05
CA GLN A 25 9.98 -14.53 10.86
C GLN A 25 11.10 -14.82 9.86
N LYS A 26 10.86 -15.78 8.95
CA LYS A 26 11.81 -16.13 7.90
C LYS A 26 12.18 -14.90 7.07
N GLY A 27 13.49 -14.69 6.87
CA GLY A 27 14.02 -13.55 6.12
C GLY A 27 14.35 -12.33 7.00
N TRP A 28 14.14 -12.41 8.31
CA TRP A 28 14.42 -11.36 9.27
C TRP A 28 15.26 -11.87 10.44
N THR A 29 16.12 -10.99 10.97
CA THR A 29 17.11 -11.26 12.02
C THR A 29 17.33 -9.99 12.86
N GLY A 30 18.12 -10.12 13.93
CA GLY A 30 18.33 -9.05 14.91
C GLY A 30 17.54 -9.29 16.19
N ASP A 31 17.84 -8.52 17.22
CA ASP A 31 17.26 -8.71 18.56
C ASP A 31 15.77 -8.32 18.58
N SER A 32 15.35 -7.46 17.65
CA SER A 32 13.97 -7.03 17.44
C SER A 32 13.50 -7.28 16.00
N CYS A 33 14.14 -8.21 15.28
CA CYS A 33 13.79 -8.60 13.90
C CYS A 33 13.85 -7.45 12.88
N GLU A 34 14.70 -6.46 13.13
CA GLU A 34 14.83 -5.23 12.35
C GLU A 34 15.71 -5.37 11.11
N ARG A 35 16.49 -6.46 10.98
CA ARG A 35 17.47 -6.64 9.89
C ARG A 35 17.02 -7.73 8.92
N PRO A 36 16.93 -7.45 7.61
CA PRO A 36 16.64 -8.48 6.64
C PRO A 36 17.84 -9.41 6.48
N SER A 37 17.61 -10.71 6.31
CA SER A 37 18.66 -11.72 6.11
C SER A 37 19.31 -11.64 4.73
N SER A 38 18.64 -11.00 3.77
CA SER A 38 19.11 -10.78 2.40
C SER A 38 18.72 -9.37 1.94
N PRO A 39 19.43 -8.77 0.97
CA PRO A 39 19.06 -7.45 0.45
C PRO A 39 17.61 -7.40 -0.05
N LEU A 40 16.89 -6.33 0.31
CA LEU A 40 15.55 -6.06 -0.18
C LEU A 40 15.59 -5.32 -1.51
N ALA A 41 14.49 -5.36 -2.26
CA ALA A 41 14.35 -4.57 -3.48
C ALA A 41 14.33 -3.07 -3.15
N LYS A 42 15.10 -2.28 -3.90
CA LYS A 42 15.16 -0.82 -3.77
C LYS A 42 14.11 -0.09 -4.62
N TYR A 43 13.56 -0.79 -5.60
CA TYR A 43 12.61 -0.25 -6.57
C TYR A 43 11.48 -1.26 -6.75
N LEU A 44 10.28 -0.74 -6.94
CA LEU A 44 9.11 -1.49 -7.36
C LEU A 44 8.51 -0.74 -8.55
N VAL A 45 8.36 -1.45 -9.67
CA VAL A 45 7.76 -0.93 -10.89
C VAL A 45 6.68 -1.92 -11.29
N ALA A 46 5.46 -1.42 -11.46
CA ALA A 46 4.33 -2.22 -11.90
C ALA A 46 3.58 -1.43 -12.97
N ASP A 47 3.65 -1.92 -14.21
CA ASP A 47 2.89 -1.41 -15.35
C ASP A 47 1.55 -2.16 -15.54
N PHE A 48 1.37 -3.25 -14.78
CA PHE A 48 0.18 -4.09 -14.74
C PHE A 48 -0.15 -4.82 -16.06
N GLU A 49 0.85 -5.14 -16.87
CA GLU A 49 0.67 -5.87 -18.14
C GLU A 49 1.07 -7.36 -18.05
N SER A 50 1.91 -7.75 -17.09
CA SER A 50 2.40 -9.14 -16.97
C SER A 50 1.40 -10.08 -16.26
N GLU A 51 1.42 -11.37 -16.60
CA GLU A 51 0.59 -12.39 -15.90
C GLU A 51 0.95 -12.54 -14.41
N ASP A 52 2.22 -12.36 -14.04
CA ASP A 52 2.73 -12.47 -12.66
C ASP A 52 2.75 -11.14 -11.88
N TRP A 53 1.94 -10.16 -12.30
CA TRP A 53 1.91 -8.80 -11.73
C TRP A 53 1.66 -8.76 -10.21
N ASN A 54 1.03 -9.79 -9.65
CA ASN A 54 0.65 -9.85 -8.24
C ASN A 54 1.81 -10.28 -7.32
N THR A 55 2.91 -10.79 -7.88
CA THR A 55 3.99 -11.40 -7.10
C THR A 55 4.77 -10.39 -6.27
N ASP A 56 4.81 -9.11 -6.65
CA ASP A 56 5.53 -8.05 -5.92
C ASP A 56 4.73 -7.40 -4.78
N TRP A 57 3.48 -7.83 -4.59
CA TRP A 57 2.57 -7.26 -3.62
C TRP A 57 2.36 -8.21 -2.45
N THR A 58 2.39 -7.67 -1.22
CA THR A 58 2.06 -8.44 -0.02
C THR A 58 0.57 -8.72 0.04
N LYS A 59 -0.25 -7.75 -0.39
CA LYS A 59 -1.70 -7.83 -0.26
C LYS A 59 -2.38 -7.02 -1.35
N VAL A 60 -3.30 -7.68 -2.06
CA VAL A 60 -4.23 -7.05 -3.01
C VAL A 60 -5.64 -7.49 -2.63
N VAL A 61 -6.52 -6.52 -2.32
CA VAL A 61 -7.91 -6.79 -1.94
C VAL A 61 -8.82 -5.87 -2.72
N GLY A 62 -9.86 -6.43 -3.34
CA GLY A 62 -10.88 -5.68 -4.06
C GLY A 62 -10.43 -5.06 -5.38
N GLY A 63 -9.20 -5.33 -5.82
CA GLY A 63 -8.63 -4.90 -7.10
C GLY A 63 -8.56 -6.05 -8.12
N GLN A 64 -8.76 -5.73 -9.40
CA GLN A 64 -8.60 -6.65 -10.53
C GLN A 64 -8.00 -5.92 -11.73
N LEU A 65 -7.18 -6.61 -12.54
CA LEU A 65 -6.69 -6.04 -13.79
C LEU A 65 -7.82 -5.94 -14.80
N THR A 66 -8.06 -4.72 -15.31
CA THR A 66 -9.09 -4.49 -16.33
C THR A 66 -8.70 -3.39 -17.30
N GLU A 67 -9.46 -3.29 -18.38
CA GLU A 67 -9.40 -2.19 -19.36
C GLU A 67 -10.63 -1.27 -19.23
N HIS A 68 -11.48 -1.50 -18.22
CA HIS A 68 -12.77 -0.81 -18.07
C HIS A 68 -12.62 0.67 -17.74
N CYS A 69 -11.54 1.03 -17.04
CA CYS A 69 -11.21 2.42 -16.78
C CYS A 69 -10.48 3.10 -17.96
N GLY A 70 -10.40 2.44 -19.12
CA GLY A 70 -9.63 2.90 -20.27
C GLY A 70 -8.12 2.94 -20.00
N PRO A 71 -7.32 3.40 -20.97
CA PRO A 71 -5.89 3.55 -20.76
C PRO A 71 -5.62 4.67 -19.75
N ILE A 72 -4.92 4.34 -18.68
CA ILE A 72 -4.48 5.30 -17.66
C ILE A 72 -3.03 5.65 -17.93
N ALA A 73 -2.16 4.64 -17.91
CA ALA A 73 -0.76 4.72 -18.32
C ALA A 73 -0.45 3.64 -19.37
N SER A 74 -0.89 2.42 -19.09
CA SER A 74 -0.82 1.26 -19.98
C SER A 74 -2.21 0.89 -20.52
N ARG A 75 -2.32 -0.26 -21.19
CA ARG A 75 -3.58 -0.77 -21.73
C ARG A 75 -4.48 -1.26 -20.59
N GLN A 76 -3.91 -2.04 -19.68
CA GLN A 76 -4.58 -2.51 -18.46
C GLN A 76 -4.22 -1.66 -17.25
N ALA A 77 -5.10 -1.64 -16.26
CA ALA A 77 -4.86 -1.02 -14.96
C ALA A 77 -5.44 -1.87 -13.82
N LEU A 78 -4.84 -1.77 -12.64
CA LEU A 78 -5.35 -2.42 -11.44
C LEU A 78 -6.55 -1.64 -10.87
N HIS A 79 -7.75 -2.09 -11.19
CA HIS A 79 -9.00 -1.40 -10.89
C HIS A 79 -9.66 -1.93 -9.62
N PHE A 80 -9.86 -1.06 -8.63
CA PHE A 80 -10.49 -1.35 -7.34
C PHE A 80 -12.00 -1.11 -7.37
N LEU A 81 -12.74 -2.22 -7.32
CA LEU A 81 -14.19 -2.30 -7.52
C LEU A 81 -14.92 -3.01 -6.37
N GLY A 82 -14.18 -3.72 -5.52
CA GLY A 82 -14.74 -4.56 -4.46
C GLY A 82 -15.62 -3.78 -3.48
N SER A 83 -16.64 -4.44 -2.93
CA SER A 83 -17.62 -3.84 -2.00
C SER A 83 -17.30 -4.07 -0.51
N CYS A 84 -16.20 -4.76 -0.20
CA CYS A 84 -15.84 -5.12 1.18
C CYS A 84 -14.61 -4.33 1.66
N SER A 85 -13.52 -4.39 0.91
CA SER A 85 -12.31 -3.62 1.19
C SER A 85 -11.53 -3.41 -0.10
N ARG A 86 -10.80 -2.30 -0.21
CA ARG A 86 -9.94 -1.96 -1.34
C ARG A 86 -8.57 -1.57 -0.81
N TYR A 87 -7.59 -2.41 -1.11
CA TYR A 87 -6.30 -2.38 -0.43
C TYR A 87 -5.21 -2.90 -1.35
N LEU A 88 -4.10 -2.17 -1.42
CA LEU A 88 -2.89 -2.54 -2.12
C LEU A 88 -1.69 -2.27 -1.22
N GLU A 89 -0.84 -3.26 -0.98
CA GLU A 89 0.36 -3.11 -0.15
C GLU A 89 1.55 -3.79 -0.82
N THR A 90 2.67 -3.06 -0.88
CA THR A 90 3.93 -3.56 -1.42
C THR A 90 4.51 -4.65 -0.53
N LYS A 91 5.45 -5.43 -1.07
CA LYS A 91 6.45 -6.12 -0.24
C LYS A 91 7.31 -5.14 0.55
N ASP A 92 8.12 -5.69 1.43
CA ASP A 92 9.14 -4.95 2.15
C ASP A 92 10.24 -4.49 1.19
N LEU A 93 10.47 -3.18 1.16
CA LEU A 93 11.45 -2.52 0.30
C LEU A 93 12.56 -1.88 1.13
N ASP A 94 13.73 -1.72 0.53
CA ASP A 94 14.75 -0.82 1.07
C ASP A 94 14.47 0.61 0.60
N LEU A 95 13.89 1.43 1.48
CA LEU A 95 13.46 2.80 1.19
C LEU A 95 14.49 3.85 1.62
N GLN A 96 15.68 3.46 2.09
CA GLN A 96 16.67 4.40 2.63
C GLN A 96 17.06 5.51 1.64
N ASP A 97 17.18 5.12 0.37
CA ASP A 97 17.54 6.01 -0.75
C ASP A 97 16.31 6.50 -1.54
N ALA A 98 15.09 6.06 -1.17
CA ALA A 98 13.87 6.39 -1.89
C ALA A 98 13.47 7.85 -1.64
N LEU A 99 13.18 8.59 -2.72
CA LEU A 99 12.81 10.01 -2.64
C LEU A 99 11.31 10.24 -2.77
N PHE A 100 10.62 9.44 -3.57
CA PHE A 100 9.21 9.64 -3.86
C PHE A 100 8.50 8.34 -4.22
N VAL A 101 7.18 8.35 -4.11
CA VAL A 101 6.27 7.37 -4.69
C VAL A 101 5.51 8.05 -5.82
N GLN A 102 5.46 7.41 -6.99
CA GLN A 102 4.79 7.95 -8.17
C GLN A 102 3.92 6.89 -8.84
N PHE A 103 2.78 7.32 -9.39
CA PHE A 103 1.82 6.45 -10.08
C PHE A 103 0.81 7.31 -10.85
N ASP A 104 0.13 6.69 -11.81
CA ASP A 104 -1.04 7.28 -12.46
C ASP A 104 -2.32 6.81 -11.76
N LEU A 105 -3.29 7.70 -11.62
CA LEU A 105 -4.53 7.45 -10.91
C LEU A 105 -5.72 7.96 -11.71
N ARG A 106 -6.78 7.17 -11.80
CA ARG A 106 -8.09 7.61 -12.27
C ARG A 106 -9.17 7.14 -11.28
N THR A 107 -10.20 7.96 -11.07
CA THR A 107 -11.24 7.71 -10.07
C THR A 107 -12.63 7.89 -10.67
N GLY A 108 -13.59 7.11 -10.20
CA GLY A 108 -14.98 7.15 -10.68
C GLY A 108 -15.10 6.72 -12.14
N CYS A 109 -14.41 5.64 -12.52
CA CYS A 109 -14.38 5.15 -13.90
C CYS A 109 -15.74 4.59 -14.33
N LEU A 110 -16.40 3.88 -13.40
CA LEU A 110 -17.71 3.28 -13.64
C LEU A 110 -18.85 4.20 -13.20
N GLU A 111 -18.71 4.83 -12.03
CA GLU A 111 -19.71 5.75 -11.52
C GLU A 111 -19.05 7.07 -11.09
N ALA A 112 -19.42 8.15 -11.77
CA ALA A 112 -18.90 9.47 -11.44
C ALA A 112 -19.30 9.88 -10.02
N VAL A 113 -18.31 10.13 -9.18
CA VAL A 113 -18.53 10.57 -7.80
C VAL A 113 -19.09 11.99 -7.80
N ARG A 114 -20.28 12.17 -7.23
CA ARG A 114 -20.98 13.47 -7.20
C ARG A 114 -20.55 14.28 -5.96
N GLY A 115 -20.69 15.61 -6.04
CA GLY A 115 -20.04 16.56 -5.14
C GLY A 115 -20.28 16.33 -3.64
N GLY A 116 -19.23 16.53 -2.84
CA GLY A 116 -19.21 16.33 -1.38
C GLY A 116 -18.60 14.99 -0.96
N GLU A 117 -18.98 13.90 -1.64
CA GLU A 117 -18.54 12.53 -1.30
C GLU A 117 -17.12 12.22 -1.81
N ALA A 118 -16.67 12.93 -2.85
CA ALA A 118 -15.35 12.72 -3.46
C ALA A 118 -14.16 13.04 -2.56
N GLY A 119 -14.35 13.83 -1.50
CA GLY A 119 -13.28 14.21 -0.56
C GLY A 119 -13.46 13.69 0.87
N GLY A 120 -14.54 12.94 1.12
CA GLY A 120 -14.91 12.40 2.43
C GLY A 120 -14.09 11.18 2.82
N ASP A 121 -14.72 10.24 3.52
CA ASP A 121 -14.08 9.01 4.02
C ASP A 121 -13.85 7.97 2.92
N HIS A 122 -14.43 8.18 1.74
CA HIS A 122 -14.22 7.38 0.52
C HIS A 122 -12.89 7.68 -0.20
N SER A 123 -12.09 8.65 0.25
CA SER A 123 -10.80 8.93 -0.38
C SER A 123 -9.83 7.77 -0.29
N VAL A 124 -8.89 7.68 -1.22
CA VAL A 124 -7.77 6.73 -1.13
C VAL A 124 -6.63 7.36 -0.33
N LEU A 125 -6.14 6.65 0.67
CA LEU A 125 -4.99 7.06 1.47
C LEU A 125 -3.74 6.36 0.94
N LEU A 126 -2.75 7.16 0.55
CA LEU A 126 -1.38 6.69 0.35
C LEU A 126 -0.65 6.77 1.70
N GLN A 127 -0.16 5.64 2.18
CA GLN A 127 0.52 5.55 3.47
C GLN A 127 1.81 4.75 3.36
N ALA A 128 2.73 4.99 4.30
CA ALA A 128 3.94 4.20 4.44
C ALA A 128 4.16 3.77 5.89
N SER A 129 4.90 2.68 6.06
CA SER A 129 5.23 2.06 7.34
C SER A 129 6.68 1.59 7.34
N CYS A 130 7.34 1.68 8.49
CA CYS A 130 8.70 1.15 8.73
C CYS A 130 8.73 -0.02 9.71
N ASP A 131 7.57 -0.44 10.22
CA ASP A 131 7.39 -1.47 11.26
C ASP A 131 6.48 -2.60 10.77
N ALA A 132 6.65 -2.96 9.48
CA ALA A 132 5.90 -4.04 8.82
C ALA A 132 4.37 -3.88 8.88
N GLY A 133 3.89 -2.65 9.00
CA GLY A 133 2.47 -2.31 9.01
C GLY A 133 1.80 -2.34 10.38
N ILE A 134 2.56 -2.34 11.49
CA ILE A 134 2.01 -2.10 12.83
C ILE A 134 1.44 -0.68 12.87
N SER A 135 2.21 0.31 12.44
CA SER A 135 1.79 1.70 12.33
C SER A 135 1.93 2.21 10.91
N TRP A 136 1.06 3.16 10.54
CA TRP A 136 0.99 3.72 9.20
C TRP A 136 0.94 5.24 9.25
N THR A 137 1.81 5.89 8.49
CA THR A 137 1.81 7.34 8.32
C THR A 137 1.20 7.72 6.98
N THR A 138 0.19 8.60 6.99
CA THR A 138 -0.45 9.09 5.76
C THR A 138 0.44 10.10 5.04
N LEU A 139 0.87 9.74 3.83
CA LEU A 139 1.64 10.61 2.94
C LEU A 139 0.71 11.55 2.15
N ARG A 140 -0.43 11.03 1.67
CA ARG A 140 -1.37 11.81 0.85
C ARG A 140 -2.80 11.25 0.94
N LYS A 141 -3.77 12.15 1.08
CA LYS A 141 -5.20 11.88 0.82
C LYS A 141 -5.50 12.14 -0.66
N LEU A 142 -5.93 11.12 -1.39
CA LEU A 142 -6.26 11.16 -2.82
C LEU A 142 -7.78 11.21 -2.96
N LEU A 143 -8.27 12.35 -3.40
CA LEU A 143 -9.70 12.59 -3.59
C LEU A 143 -10.20 11.89 -4.85
N LEU A 144 -11.47 11.48 -4.87
CA LEU A 144 -12.11 10.80 -6.00
C LEU A 144 -12.65 11.78 -7.07
N ILE A 145 -11.86 12.80 -7.38
CA ILE A 145 -12.23 13.87 -8.33
C ILE A 145 -11.52 13.75 -9.68
N TYR A 146 -10.67 12.74 -9.85
CA TYR A 146 -9.81 12.57 -11.02
C TYR A 146 -10.53 11.73 -12.09
N GLN A 147 -11.49 12.34 -12.78
CA GLN A 147 -12.23 11.69 -13.88
C GLN A 147 -11.36 11.39 -15.11
N GLN A 148 -10.20 12.03 -15.20
CA GLN A 148 -9.15 11.81 -16.19
C GLN A 148 -7.90 11.28 -15.48
N PRO A 149 -7.05 10.48 -16.16
CA PRO A 149 -5.78 10.02 -15.62
C PRO A 149 -4.96 11.16 -15.04
N LYS A 150 -4.55 11.02 -13.79
CA LYS A 150 -3.74 11.98 -13.06
C LYS A 150 -2.43 11.33 -12.65
N TYR A 151 -1.33 11.87 -13.14
CA TYR A 151 -0.01 11.56 -12.61
C TYR A 151 0.15 12.16 -11.21
N VAL A 152 0.40 11.29 -10.23
CA VAL A 152 0.61 11.61 -8.83
C VAL A 152 2.05 11.30 -8.46
N TRP A 153 2.70 12.25 -7.79
CA TRP A 153 4.04 12.07 -7.22
C TRP A 153 4.05 12.64 -5.80
N VAL A 154 4.58 11.87 -4.85
CA VAL A 154 4.58 12.22 -3.42
C VAL A 154 5.96 11.99 -2.85
N LEU A 155 6.55 13.03 -2.25
CA LEU A 155 7.84 12.93 -1.57
C LEU A 155 7.74 11.98 -0.38
N LEU A 156 8.72 11.09 -0.23
CA LEU A 156 8.87 10.24 0.94
C LEU A 156 9.67 11.00 2.03
N PRO A 157 9.06 11.31 3.19
CA PRO A 157 9.74 11.97 4.30
C PRO A 157 10.95 11.16 4.78
N LYS A 158 11.98 11.84 5.28
CA LYS A 158 13.23 11.20 5.70
C LYS A 158 13.00 10.16 6.80
N GLU A 159 12.02 10.40 7.66
CA GLU A 159 11.64 9.56 8.79
C GLU A 159 11.08 8.19 8.33
N LEU A 160 10.59 8.10 7.10
CA LEU A 160 10.02 6.89 6.50
C LEU A 160 10.97 6.22 5.50
N ARG A 161 12.23 6.68 5.43
CA ARG A 161 13.30 6.09 4.60
C ARG A 161 14.07 5.04 5.39
N CYS A 162 13.48 3.87 5.51
CA CYS A 162 13.95 2.76 6.34
C CYS A 162 14.21 1.50 5.51
N VAL A 163 14.98 0.57 6.09
CA VAL A 163 15.10 -0.79 5.55
C VAL A 163 13.84 -1.56 5.93
N GLY A 164 13.19 -2.22 4.96
CA GLY A 164 11.93 -2.90 5.21
C GLY A 164 10.74 -1.95 5.31
N GLY A 165 10.73 -0.87 4.53
CA GLY A 165 9.56 -0.03 4.43
C GLY A 165 8.47 -0.67 3.58
N ARG A 166 7.20 -0.36 3.88
CA ARG A 166 6.04 -0.72 3.04
C ARG A 166 5.29 0.53 2.63
N VAL A 167 4.69 0.48 1.45
CA VAL A 167 3.77 1.50 0.95
C VAL A 167 2.42 0.84 0.70
N ARG A 168 1.33 1.53 1.03
CA ARG A 168 -0.02 1.06 0.74
C ARG A 168 -0.94 2.13 0.19
N TRP A 169 -1.90 1.68 -0.60
CA TRP A 169 -3.09 2.42 -1.02
C TRP A 169 -4.29 1.75 -0.39
N TRP A 170 -5.04 2.50 0.39
CA TRP A 170 -6.20 1.97 1.11
C TRP A 170 -7.37 2.96 1.05
N GLN A 171 -8.55 2.44 0.73
CA GLN A 171 -9.80 3.17 0.81
C GLN A 171 -10.54 2.74 2.10
N PRO A 172 -10.65 3.62 3.12
CA PRO A 172 -11.25 3.26 4.41
C PRO A 172 -12.74 2.92 4.31
N GLU A 173 -13.53 3.82 3.73
CA GLU A 173 -14.95 3.60 3.49
C GLU A 173 -15.16 3.19 2.04
N VAL A 174 -15.65 1.99 1.84
CA VAL A 174 -16.08 1.50 0.52
C VAL A 174 -17.60 1.57 0.43
N GLY A 175 -18.10 2.04 -0.71
CA GLY A 175 -19.52 1.95 -1.02
C GLY A 175 -19.90 0.57 -1.54
N ASP A 176 -21.07 0.48 -2.15
CA ASP A 176 -21.46 -0.70 -2.93
C ASP A 176 -20.42 -1.02 -4.02
N ARG A 177 -20.52 -2.23 -4.57
CA ARG A 177 -19.69 -2.64 -5.69
C ARG A 177 -19.76 -1.59 -6.81
N ASN A 178 -18.62 -1.26 -7.42
CA ASN A 178 -18.44 -0.25 -8.47
C ASN A 178 -18.58 1.22 -8.04
N LYS A 179 -19.09 1.54 -6.84
CA LYS A 179 -19.14 2.92 -6.36
C LYS A 179 -17.78 3.37 -5.85
N TYR A 180 -17.48 4.66 -6.02
CA TYR A 180 -16.24 5.28 -5.52
C TYR A 180 -14.98 4.54 -6.00
N ASP A 181 -15.04 3.95 -7.19
CA ASP A 181 -14.00 3.12 -7.76
C ASP A 181 -12.76 3.94 -8.14
N TRP A 182 -11.62 3.28 -8.20
CA TRP A 182 -10.35 3.89 -8.59
C TRP A 182 -9.41 2.86 -9.19
N ALA A 183 -8.56 3.31 -10.10
CA ALA A 183 -7.59 2.50 -10.84
C ALA A 183 -6.27 3.26 -10.95
#